data_AF-A0A9C8W0D9-F1
#
_entry.id   AF-A0A9C8W0D9-F1
#
_cell.length_a   1.000
_cell.length_b   1.000
_cell.length_c   1.000
_cell.angle_alpha   90.00
_cell.angle_beta   90.00
_cell.angle_gamma   90.00
#
_symmetry.space_group_name_H-M   'P 1'
#
loop_
_entity.id
_entity.type
_entity.pdbx_description
1 polymer ?
#
loop_
_entity_poly.entity_id
_entity_poly.type
_entity_poly.pdbx_seq_one_letter_code
_entity_poly.pdbx_strand_id
1 'polypeptide(L)'
;MARPEEMYQCQTVNCGYIYDPDKGDRKGKIRKGTPFAELPDDWRCPVCGATKAAFRPLAGPGSVSEENSRTSTQPSNSEQGAMKKYKCLICGYEYDPELGDPAGGIEPGTSFDDLPDDWTCPICGAGKEEFEEI
;
A
#
# COMPACT_ATOMS: atom_id res chain seq x y z
N MET A 1 -11.31 -18.24 -16.84
CA MET A 1 -10.94 -16.82 -17.00
C MET A 1 -10.34 -16.40 -15.67
N ALA A 2 -9.07 -16.71 -15.50
CA ALA A 2 -8.26 -16.29 -14.39
C ALA A 2 -8.22 -14.77 -14.37
N ARG A 3 -8.39 -14.21 -13.19
CA ARG A 3 -8.34 -12.76 -13.01
C ARG A 3 -6.91 -12.30 -13.28
N PRO A 4 -6.71 -11.08 -13.82
CA PRO A 4 -5.37 -10.55 -14.07
C PRO A 4 -4.50 -10.48 -12.79
N GLU A 5 -5.13 -10.49 -11.62
CA GLU A 5 -4.51 -10.53 -10.28
C GLU A 5 -3.87 -11.91 -9.96
N GLU A 6 -4.27 -12.96 -10.68
CA GLU A 6 -3.78 -14.33 -10.49
C GLU A 6 -2.62 -14.68 -11.45
N MET A 7 -2.28 -13.75 -12.35
CA MET A 7 -1.16 -13.90 -13.28
C MET A 7 0.13 -13.34 -12.66
N TYR A 8 1.23 -14.06 -12.85
CA TYR A 8 2.51 -13.73 -12.22
C TYR A 8 3.62 -13.59 -13.26
N GLN A 9 4.36 -12.49 -13.27
CA GLN A 9 5.49 -12.27 -14.18
C GLN A 9 6.83 -12.45 -13.46
N CYS A 10 7.71 -13.21 -14.08
CA CYS A 10 9.10 -13.34 -13.67
C CYS A 10 9.84 -12.01 -13.84
N GLN A 11 10.35 -11.48 -12.73
CA GLN A 11 11.12 -10.23 -12.64
C GLN A 11 12.61 -10.40 -12.97
N THR A 12 13.04 -11.60 -13.36
CA THR A 12 14.42 -11.78 -13.80
C THR A 12 14.66 -10.93 -15.05
N VAL A 13 15.72 -10.10 -14.99
CA VAL A 13 16.06 -9.03 -15.94
C VAL A 13 16.00 -9.45 -17.42
N ASN A 14 16.25 -10.72 -17.73
CA ASN A 14 16.24 -11.26 -19.10
C ASN A 14 15.18 -12.35 -19.34
N CYS A 15 14.10 -12.38 -18.55
CA CYS A 15 13.08 -13.43 -18.62
C CYS A 15 11.69 -12.92 -19.01
N GLY A 16 11.05 -12.12 -18.14
CA GLY A 16 9.70 -11.60 -18.37
C GLY A 16 8.59 -12.66 -18.54
N TYR A 17 8.85 -13.94 -18.22
CA TYR A 17 7.88 -15.02 -18.37
C TYR A 17 6.63 -14.79 -17.51
N ILE A 18 5.45 -14.89 -18.10
CA ILE A 18 4.17 -14.75 -17.41
C ILE A 18 3.59 -16.14 -17.15
N TYR A 19 3.42 -16.47 -15.87
CA TYR A 19 2.68 -17.61 -15.39
C TYR A 19 1.19 -17.31 -15.42
N ASP A 20 0.46 -18.12 -16.19
CA ASP A 20 -0.99 -18.11 -16.27
C ASP A 20 -1.52 -19.38 -15.58
N PRO A 21 -2.25 -19.26 -14.46
CA PRO A 21 -2.75 -20.41 -13.72
C PRO A 21 -3.81 -21.22 -14.50
N ASP A 22 -4.62 -20.58 -15.36
CA ASP A 22 -5.62 -21.24 -16.19
C ASP A 22 -4.95 -22.18 -17.20
N LYS A 23 -3.74 -21.84 -17.63
CA LYS A 23 -2.91 -22.64 -18.53
C LYS A 23 -1.98 -23.62 -17.78
N GLY A 24 -1.57 -23.25 -16.58
CA GLY A 24 -0.52 -23.91 -15.82
C GLY A 24 0.84 -23.86 -16.55
N ASP A 25 1.76 -24.74 -16.14
CA ASP A 25 3.08 -24.86 -16.75
C ASP A 25 3.40 -26.33 -17.05
N ARG A 26 3.25 -26.71 -18.32
CA ARG A 26 3.57 -28.07 -18.79
C ARG A 26 5.05 -28.44 -18.58
N LYS A 27 5.97 -27.47 -18.63
CA LYS A 27 7.42 -27.71 -18.49
C LYS A 27 7.80 -27.85 -17.01
N GLY A 28 7.14 -27.09 -16.14
CA GLY A 28 7.19 -27.23 -14.68
C GLY A 28 6.32 -28.36 -14.11
N LYS A 29 5.65 -29.17 -14.96
CA LYS A 29 4.71 -30.23 -14.57
C LYS A 29 3.53 -29.74 -13.71
N ILE A 30 3.13 -28.49 -13.90
CA ILE A 30 2.00 -27.87 -13.22
C ILE A 30 0.75 -28.06 -14.04
N ARG A 31 -0.34 -28.48 -13.39
CA ARG A 31 -1.62 -28.73 -14.06
C ARG A 31 -2.29 -27.40 -14.38
N LYS A 32 -3.09 -27.39 -15.45
CA LYS A 32 -3.97 -26.26 -15.76
C LYS A 32 -4.96 -26.04 -14.61
N GLY A 33 -5.18 -24.79 -14.24
CA GLY A 33 -5.98 -24.38 -13.08
C GLY A 33 -5.25 -24.38 -11.75
N THR A 34 -3.92 -24.57 -11.71
CA THR A 34 -3.15 -24.45 -10.46
C THR A 34 -2.77 -22.98 -10.23
N PRO A 35 -3.26 -22.32 -9.17
CA PRO A 35 -2.88 -20.96 -8.84
C PRO A 35 -1.42 -20.88 -8.39
N PHE A 36 -0.80 -19.71 -8.53
CA PHE A 36 0.60 -19.50 -8.15
C PHE A 36 0.87 -19.85 -6.67
N ALA A 37 -0.12 -19.62 -5.79
CA ALA A 37 -0.04 -19.96 -4.37
C ALA A 37 0.07 -21.47 -4.08
N GLU A 38 -0.43 -22.32 -4.98
CA GLU A 38 -0.36 -23.78 -4.86
C GLU A 38 0.85 -24.39 -5.57
N LEU A 39 1.71 -23.54 -6.17
CA LEU A 39 2.97 -24.01 -6.76
C LEU A 39 3.95 -24.47 -5.68
N PRO A 40 4.64 -25.60 -5.89
CA PRO A 40 5.65 -26.06 -4.96
C PRO A 40 6.82 -25.07 -4.88
N ASP A 41 7.46 -24.97 -3.72
CA ASP A 41 8.65 -24.12 -3.51
C ASP A 41 9.82 -24.45 -4.43
N ASP A 42 9.92 -25.71 -4.89
CA ASP A 42 10.93 -26.15 -5.85
C ASP A 42 10.59 -25.79 -7.31
N TRP A 43 9.38 -25.29 -7.58
CA TRP A 43 9.03 -24.86 -8.93
C TRP A 43 9.89 -23.68 -9.37
N ARG A 44 10.40 -23.79 -10.59
CA ARG A 44 11.29 -22.83 -11.21
C ARG A 44 10.73 -22.38 -12.54
N CYS A 45 10.99 -21.11 -12.85
CA CYS A 45 10.64 -20.52 -14.12
C CYS A 45 11.16 -21.40 -15.26
N PRO A 46 10.28 -21.85 -16.19
CA PRO A 46 10.67 -22.71 -17.30
C PRO A 46 11.57 -22.02 -18.32
N VAL A 47 11.67 -20.69 -18.26
CA VAL A 47 12.46 -19.85 -19.17
C VAL A 47 13.85 -19.57 -18.59
N CYS A 48 13.96 -19.08 -17.35
CA CYS A 48 15.23 -18.66 -16.76
C CYS A 48 15.71 -19.48 -15.55
N GLY A 49 14.89 -20.41 -15.02
CA GLY A 49 15.23 -21.21 -13.84
C GLY A 49 15.11 -20.48 -12.50
N ALA A 50 14.67 -19.21 -12.49
CA ALA A 50 14.43 -18.46 -11.27
C ALA A 50 13.34 -19.10 -10.41
N THR A 51 13.47 -19.01 -9.10
CA THR A 51 12.51 -19.54 -8.13
C THR A 51 11.19 -18.76 -8.15
N LYS A 52 10.12 -19.34 -7.60
CA LYS A 52 8.82 -18.66 -7.45
C LYS A 52 8.92 -17.27 -6.77
N ALA A 53 9.91 -17.05 -5.91
CA ALA A 53 10.16 -15.75 -5.27
C ALA A 53 10.51 -14.61 -6.25
N ALA A 54 11.00 -14.92 -7.45
CA ALA A 54 11.32 -13.92 -8.47
C ALA A 54 10.08 -13.50 -9.29
N PHE A 55 8.89 -13.99 -8.96
CA PHE A 55 7.67 -13.65 -9.67
C PHE A 55 6.86 -12.61 -8.89
N ARG A 56 6.23 -11.70 -9.62
CA ARG A 56 5.34 -10.66 -9.07
C ARG A 56 4.01 -10.66 -9.80
N PRO A 57 2.89 -10.36 -9.13
CA PRO A 57 1.58 -10.28 -9.77
C PRO A 57 1.55 -9.17 -10.82
N LEU A 58 0.76 -9.34 -11.87
CA LEU A 58 0.59 -8.33 -12.92
C LEU A 58 -0.42 -7.24 -12.55
N ALA A 59 -1.34 -7.50 -11.62
CA ALA A 59 -2.36 -6.55 -11.16
C ALA A 59 -2.47 -6.56 -9.63
N GLY A 60 -2.57 -5.36 -9.03
CA GLY A 60 -2.62 -5.15 -7.57
C GLY A 60 -1.45 -4.32 -7.00
N PRO A 61 -1.49 -3.93 -5.71
CA PRO A 61 -0.39 -3.24 -5.05
C PRO A 61 0.86 -4.12 -5.05
N GLY A 62 1.95 -3.66 -5.70
CA GLY A 62 3.18 -4.44 -5.94
C GLY A 62 3.33 -5.01 -7.37
N SER A 63 2.53 -4.51 -8.32
CA SER A 63 2.63 -4.90 -9.74
C SER A 63 3.82 -4.27 -10.44
N VAL A 64 4.30 -4.99 -11.47
CA VAL A 64 5.46 -4.70 -12.35
C VAL A 64 5.44 -3.33 -13.05
N SER A 65 4.34 -2.59 -12.93
CA SER A 65 4.11 -1.30 -13.59
C SER A 65 4.66 -0.10 -12.81
N GLU A 66 5.10 -0.27 -11.55
CA GLU A 66 5.42 0.86 -10.67
C GLU A 66 6.90 0.99 -10.26
N GLU A 67 7.80 0.16 -10.79
CA GLU A 67 9.22 0.18 -10.39
C GLU A 67 10.20 0.35 -11.57
N ASN A 68 9.99 1.38 -12.41
CA ASN A 68 11.08 1.92 -13.22
C ASN A 68 10.94 3.42 -13.56
N SER A 69 10.83 4.26 -12.53
CA SER A 69 11.38 5.62 -12.60
C SER A 69 11.54 6.23 -11.20
N ARG A 70 12.76 6.10 -10.66
CA ARG A 70 13.45 6.98 -9.70
C ARG A 70 12.59 7.83 -8.75
N THR A 71 12.53 7.47 -7.47
CA THR A 71 13.02 8.36 -6.39
C THR A 71 13.18 7.62 -5.06
N SER A 72 14.27 7.93 -4.38
CA SER A 72 14.59 7.50 -3.01
C SER A 72 13.76 8.31 -2.02
N THR A 73 12.96 7.66 -1.15
CA THR A 73 12.68 7.97 0.28
C THR A 73 11.64 6.96 0.80
N GLN A 74 11.91 6.36 1.97
CA GLN A 74 11.12 5.34 2.67
C GLN A 74 9.87 5.94 3.38
N PRO A 75 9.14 5.21 4.23
CA PRO A 75 8.15 4.13 4.00
C PRO A 75 6.74 4.51 4.55
N SER A 76 5.77 3.58 4.45
CA SER A 76 4.55 3.46 5.30
C SER A 76 3.49 4.57 5.28
N ASN A 77 2.34 4.29 4.66
CA ASN A 77 1.10 3.86 5.33
C ASN A 77 0.05 3.62 4.24
N SER A 78 -0.32 2.38 3.96
CA SER A 78 -1.47 1.72 4.61
C SER A 78 -2.79 2.37 4.22
N GLU A 79 -3.61 1.58 3.54
CA GLU A 79 -5.06 1.72 3.46
C GLU A 79 -5.67 1.80 4.87
N GLN A 80 -5.71 3.00 5.46
CA GLN A 80 -6.34 3.27 6.74
C GLN A 80 -7.47 4.28 6.52
N GLY A 81 -8.61 3.97 7.12
CA GLY A 81 -9.90 4.58 6.84
C GLY A 81 -9.84 6.10 6.84
N ALA A 82 -10.45 6.69 5.81
CA ALA A 82 -10.54 8.12 5.59
C ALA A 82 -11.10 8.86 6.82
N MET A 83 -10.20 9.43 7.64
CA MET A 83 -10.51 10.54 8.51
C MET A 83 -9.63 11.73 8.09
N LYS A 84 -10.26 12.89 7.92
CA LYS A 84 -9.60 14.12 7.46
C LYS A 84 -8.62 14.59 8.54
N LYS A 85 -7.35 14.74 8.19
CA LYS A 85 -6.33 15.32 9.08
C LYS A 85 -6.28 16.82 8.86
N TYR A 86 -5.90 17.55 9.90
CA TYR A 86 -5.89 19.00 9.85
C TYR A 86 -4.53 19.52 10.26
N LYS A 87 -4.02 20.53 9.56
CA LYS A 87 -2.71 21.12 9.84
C LYS A 87 -2.83 22.59 10.20
N CYS A 88 -2.28 22.95 11.34
CA CYS A 88 -2.19 24.34 11.78
C CYS A 88 -1.27 25.12 10.83
N LEU A 89 -1.80 26.17 10.22
CA LEU A 89 -1.10 27.07 9.31
C LEU A 89 -0.05 27.94 10.02
N ILE A 90 -0.20 28.15 11.33
CA ILE A 90 0.71 29.00 12.13
C ILE A 90 1.99 28.27 12.54
N CYS A 91 1.86 27.07 13.10
CA CYS A 91 2.99 26.32 13.66
C CYS A 91 3.31 25.02 12.91
N GLY A 92 2.43 24.57 12.01
CA GLY A 92 2.57 23.31 11.29
C GLY A 92 2.11 22.07 12.06
N TYR A 93 1.47 22.22 13.21
CA TYR A 93 0.93 21.10 14.01
C TYR A 93 -0.12 20.31 13.21
N GLU A 94 0.04 18.99 13.13
CA GLU A 94 -0.89 18.08 12.47
C GLU A 94 -1.82 17.45 13.52
N TYR A 95 -3.10 17.81 13.46
CA TYR A 95 -4.17 17.18 14.22
C TYR A 95 -4.60 15.89 13.52
N ASP A 96 -4.40 14.78 14.23
CA ASP A 96 -4.82 13.45 13.80
C ASP A 96 -6.04 13.02 14.63
N PRO A 97 -7.23 12.88 14.03
CA PRO A 97 -8.44 12.53 14.76
C PRO A 97 -8.38 11.13 15.37
N GLU A 98 -7.56 10.20 14.85
CA GLU A 98 -7.40 8.87 15.44
C GLU A 98 -6.59 8.94 16.74
N LEU A 99 -5.67 9.90 16.84
CA LEU A 99 -4.86 10.14 18.05
C LEU A 99 -5.49 11.17 18.99
N GLY A 100 -6.37 12.03 18.48
CA GLY A 100 -6.94 13.16 19.20
C GLY A 100 -5.88 14.21 19.52
N ASP A 101 -6.09 14.94 20.61
CA ASP A 101 -5.13 15.92 21.12
C ASP A 101 -5.07 15.91 22.65
N PRO A 102 -4.27 15.02 23.27
CA PRO A 102 -4.18 14.94 24.73
C PRO A 102 -3.61 16.21 25.38
N ALA A 103 -2.88 17.04 24.63
CA ALA A 103 -2.35 18.31 25.13
C ALA A 103 -3.45 19.37 25.30
N GLY A 104 -4.45 19.39 24.41
CA GLY A 104 -5.66 20.22 24.48
C GLY A 104 -6.86 19.53 25.14
N GLY A 105 -6.68 18.32 25.70
CA GLY A 105 -7.74 17.58 26.39
C GLY A 105 -8.77 16.91 25.48
N ILE A 106 -8.40 16.63 24.23
CA ILE A 106 -9.22 15.94 23.24
C ILE A 106 -8.87 14.45 23.20
N GLU A 107 -9.89 13.61 23.25
CA GLU A 107 -9.73 12.16 23.22
C GLU A 107 -9.39 11.63 21.81
N PRO A 108 -8.64 10.52 21.71
CA PRO A 108 -8.44 9.83 20.44
C PRO A 108 -9.78 9.36 19.86
N GLY A 109 -9.97 9.58 18.56
CA GLY A 109 -11.21 9.30 17.84
C GLY A 109 -12.13 10.51 17.65
N THR A 110 -11.78 11.69 18.18
CA THR A 110 -12.55 12.92 17.98
C THR A 110 -12.20 13.56 16.63
N SER A 111 -13.20 13.76 15.77
CA SER A 111 -13.01 14.47 14.51
C SER A 111 -12.82 15.97 14.74
N PHE A 112 -12.10 16.65 13.85
CA PHE A 112 -11.87 18.10 13.99
C PHE A 112 -13.17 18.93 14.01
N ASP A 113 -14.20 18.48 13.29
CA ASP A 113 -15.55 19.10 13.30
C ASP A 113 -16.28 18.94 14.64
N ASP A 114 -15.91 17.95 15.44
CA ASP A 114 -16.48 17.69 16.77
C ASP A 114 -15.74 18.45 17.89
N LEU A 115 -14.65 19.14 17.56
CA LEU A 115 -13.89 19.94 18.52
C LEU A 115 -14.72 21.14 18.99
N PRO A 116 -14.65 21.49 20.29
CA PRO A 116 -15.33 22.68 20.80
C PRO A 116 -14.77 23.95 20.15
N ASP A 117 -15.61 24.98 20.01
CA ASP A 117 -15.22 26.25 19.36
C ASP A 117 -14.04 26.95 20.06
N ASP A 118 -13.94 26.74 21.38
CA ASP A 118 -12.88 27.23 22.27
C ASP A 118 -11.57 26.43 22.15
N TRP A 119 -11.57 25.31 21.42
CA TRP A 119 -10.36 24.55 21.20
C TRP A 119 -9.39 25.33 20.32
N THR A 120 -8.14 25.36 20.77
CA THR A 120 -7.03 26.04 20.11
C THR A 120 -5.85 25.10 20.02
N CYS A 121 -4.99 25.34 19.03
CA CYS A 121 -3.78 24.57 18.83
C CYS A 121 -2.96 24.53 20.14
N PRO A 122 -2.61 23.34 20.68
CA PRO A 122 -1.85 23.23 21.92
C PRO A 122 -0.41 23.78 21.79
N ILE A 123 0.08 23.94 20.57
CA ILE A 123 1.43 24.42 20.29
C ILE A 123 1.51 25.95 20.25
N CYS A 124 0.51 26.62 19.65
CA CYS A 124 0.58 28.06 19.39
C CYS A 124 -0.65 28.87 19.86
N GLY A 125 -1.72 28.21 20.29
CA GLY A 125 -2.97 28.85 20.70
C GLY A 125 -3.82 29.40 19.54
N ALA A 126 -3.49 29.05 18.28
CA ALA A 126 -4.30 29.43 17.13
C ALA A 126 -5.66 28.71 17.15
N GLY A 127 -6.73 29.40 16.78
CA GLY A 127 -8.07 28.81 16.68
C GLY A 127 -8.19 27.81 15.53
N LYS A 128 -9.28 27.05 15.53
CA LYS A 128 -9.59 26.08 14.47
C LYS A 128 -9.66 26.66 13.05
N GLU A 129 -9.89 27.97 12.93
CA GLU A 129 -9.90 28.68 11.64
C GLU A 129 -8.52 28.71 10.96
N GLU A 130 -7.45 28.59 11.75
CA GLU A 130 -6.07 28.58 11.27
C GLU A 130 -5.58 27.15 10.96
N PHE A 131 -6.49 26.21 10.74
CA PHE A 131 -6.18 24.84 10.34
C PHE A 131 -6.70 24.55 8.93
N GLU A 132 -5.88 23.90 8.10
CA GLU A 132 -6.25 23.40 6.78
C GLU A 132 -6.41 21.88 6.76
N GLU A 133 -7.37 21.36 5.99
CA GLU A 133 -7.51 19.92 5.74
C GLU A 133 -6.39 19.45 4.79
N ILE A 134 -5.68 18.39 5.17
CA ILE A 134 -4.58 17.78 4.39
C ILE A 134 -4.85 16.33 4.01
#